data_AF-A0A1W9V784-F1
#
_entry.id   AF-A0A1W9V784-F1
#
_cell.length_a   1.000
_cell.length_b   1.000
_cell.length_c   1.000
_cell.angle_alpha   90.00
_cell.angle_beta   90.00
_cell.angle_gamma   90.00
#
_symmetry.space_group_name_H-M   'P 1'
#
loop_
_entity.id
_entity.type
_entity.pdbx_description
1 polymer ?
#
loop_
_entity_poly.entity_id
_entity_poly.type
_entity_poly.pdbx_seq_one_letter_code
_entity_poly.pdbx_strand_id
1 'polypeptide(L)'
;MRWYKRGFPVLGNLLTVVLFCIFNMGLTLFFKNIEFPRAFSSLSAVLCGTLLGPVPGIIAGLIINTFGILLFGYSVLTWADFLISCSLGLVCGLFLNRKSYISIFSFFCILFVFTILPTLIVAVSCFGHSHVSLSRQMGYMVVNFQLLGFSEYSSILFSCFIFNLIEKSFSLMLAFFLYAAVKRTQKSNY
;
A
#
# COMPACT_ATOMS: atom_id res chain seq x y z
N MET A 1 -9.63 21.94 -23.27
CA MET A 1 -8.70 21.13 -24.10
C MET A 1 -7.71 20.28 -23.27
N ARG A 2 -8.11 19.30 -22.44
CA ARG A 2 -7.09 18.48 -21.70
C ARG A 2 -7.42 16.99 -21.49
N TRP A 3 -8.43 16.44 -22.16
CA TRP A 3 -8.78 15.01 -22.01
C TRP A 3 -8.56 14.17 -23.29
N TYR A 4 -8.20 14.80 -24.43
CA TYR A 4 -8.37 14.18 -25.76
C TYR A 4 -7.09 13.91 -26.57
N LYS A 5 -5.87 14.10 -26.02
CA LYS A 5 -4.63 14.04 -26.83
C LYS A 5 -3.72 12.85 -26.59
N ARG A 6 -4.19 11.76 -25.98
CA ARG A 6 -3.35 10.60 -25.79
C ARG A 6 -4.18 9.31 -25.98
N GLY A 7 -4.16 8.76 -27.20
CA GLY A 7 -4.44 7.33 -27.48
C GLY A 7 -3.19 6.44 -27.33
N PHE A 8 -2.00 7.05 -27.22
CA PHE A 8 -0.70 6.43 -26.88
C PHE A 8 -0.23 6.47 -25.39
N PRO A 9 -0.97 6.95 -24.37
CA PRO A 9 -0.50 7.05 -22.99
C PRO A 9 -0.77 5.77 -22.21
N VAL A 10 -1.63 4.89 -22.72
CA VAL A 10 -2.05 3.69 -22.01
C VAL A 10 -0.88 2.74 -21.95
N LEU A 11 -0.16 2.57 -23.05
CA LEU A 11 1.06 1.77 -23.10
C LEU A 11 2.18 2.35 -22.21
N GLY A 12 2.38 3.67 -22.23
CA GLY A 12 3.37 4.36 -21.38
C GLY A 12 3.01 4.30 -19.88
N ASN A 13 1.73 4.44 -19.54
CA ASN A 13 1.22 4.29 -18.19
C ASN A 13 1.33 2.83 -17.71
N LEU A 14 1.11 1.86 -18.59
CA LEU A 14 1.29 0.45 -18.27
C LEU A 14 2.77 0.11 -18.08
N LEU A 15 3.67 0.61 -18.93
CA LEU A 15 5.12 0.43 -18.76
C LEU A 15 5.61 1.02 -17.44
N THR A 16 5.15 2.22 -17.07
CA THR A 16 5.52 2.85 -15.79
C THR A 16 4.95 2.08 -14.60
N VAL A 17 3.72 1.58 -14.67
CA VAL A 17 3.15 0.66 -13.66
C VAL A 17 4.02 -0.58 -13.52
N VAL A 18 4.40 -1.23 -14.63
CA VAL A 18 5.24 -2.43 -14.62
C VAL A 18 6.62 -2.13 -14.01
N LEU A 19 7.25 -1.01 -14.36
CA LEU A 19 8.53 -0.60 -13.78
C LEU A 19 8.43 -0.34 -12.27
N PHE A 20 7.35 0.32 -11.81
CA PHE A 20 7.12 0.50 -10.37
C PHE A 20 6.89 -0.83 -9.66
N CYS A 21 6.17 -1.78 -10.29
CA CYS A 21 6.00 -3.12 -9.75
C CYS A 21 7.33 -3.88 -9.65
N ILE A 22 8.20 -3.83 -10.68
CA ILE A 22 9.52 -4.44 -10.66
C ILE A 22 10.41 -3.82 -9.57
N PHE A 23 10.43 -2.48 -9.48
CA PHE A 23 11.16 -1.78 -8.43
C PHE A 23 10.67 -2.19 -7.03
N ASN A 24 9.35 -2.29 -6.85
CA ASN A 24 8.78 -2.69 -5.58
C ASN A 24 9.10 -4.15 -5.21
N MET A 25 9.16 -5.05 -6.20
CA MET A 25 9.64 -6.42 -5.98
C MET A 25 11.10 -6.45 -5.54
N GLY A 26 11.96 -5.66 -6.20
CA GLY A 26 13.35 -5.51 -5.81
C GLY A 26 13.51 -5.02 -4.37
N LEU A 27 12.75 -4.00 -3.98
CA LEU A 27 12.71 -3.53 -2.59
C LEU A 27 12.20 -4.61 -1.64
N THR A 28 11.13 -5.31 -2.00
CA THR A 28 10.56 -6.38 -1.16
C THR A 28 11.56 -7.51 -0.93
N LEU A 29 12.33 -7.91 -1.95
CA LEU A 29 13.41 -8.89 -1.83
C LEU A 29 14.53 -8.39 -0.93
N PHE A 30 14.95 -7.13 -1.09
CA PHE A 30 15.99 -6.52 -0.26
C PHE A 30 15.58 -6.43 1.22
N PHE A 31 14.37 -5.95 1.51
CA PHE A 31 13.86 -5.82 2.88
C PHE A 31 13.55 -7.17 3.52
N LYS A 32 13.17 -8.19 2.73
CA LYS A 32 13.05 -9.56 3.23
C LYS A 32 14.38 -10.07 3.79
N ASN A 33 15.51 -9.73 3.15
CA ASN A 33 16.84 -10.16 3.61
C ASN A 33 17.30 -9.45 4.89
N ILE A 34 16.78 -8.24 5.18
CA ILE A 34 17.15 -7.45 6.36
C ILE A 34 16.11 -7.65 7.49
N GLU A 35 15.14 -8.54 7.30
CA GLU A 35 13.99 -8.74 8.19
C GLU A 35 13.23 -7.43 8.51
N PHE A 36 13.31 -6.43 7.63
CA PHE A 36 12.57 -5.20 7.81
C PHE A 36 11.07 -5.47 7.55
N PRO A 37 10.14 -4.75 8.21
CA PRO A 37 8.71 -4.83 7.91
C PRO A 37 8.44 -4.91 6.40
N ARG A 38 7.37 -5.62 5.99
CA ARG A 38 6.85 -5.63 4.60
C ARG A 38 6.28 -4.25 4.17
N ALA A 39 6.87 -3.16 4.68
CA ALA A 39 6.50 -1.76 4.56
C ALA A 39 6.27 -1.28 3.14
N PHE A 40 6.79 -2.02 2.16
CA PHE A 40 6.82 -1.67 0.76
C PHE A 40 5.85 -2.50 -0.10
N SER A 41 5.20 -3.52 0.45
CA SER A 41 4.30 -4.40 -0.32
C SER A 41 3.23 -3.63 -1.12
N SER A 42 2.66 -2.56 -0.53
CA SER A 42 1.68 -1.69 -1.19
C SER A 42 2.27 -0.44 -1.85
N LEU A 43 3.58 -0.21 -1.77
CA LEU A 43 4.19 1.06 -2.17
C LEU A 43 3.95 1.38 -3.65
N SER A 44 4.13 0.43 -4.57
CA SER A 44 3.87 0.70 -5.99
C SER A 44 2.39 0.94 -6.29
N ALA A 45 1.45 0.33 -5.57
CA ALA A 45 0.02 0.64 -5.70
C ALA A 45 -0.27 2.08 -5.27
N VAL A 46 0.32 2.51 -4.15
CA VAL A 46 0.25 3.88 -3.64
C VAL A 46 0.85 4.86 -4.66
N LEU A 47 2.07 4.62 -5.16
CA LEU A 47 2.75 5.48 -6.13
C LEU A 47 2.03 5.58 -7.48
N CYS A 48 1.57 4.45 -8.02
CA CYS A 48 0.80 4.45 -9.26
C CYS A 48 -0.53 5.19 -9.08
N GLY A 49 -1.17 5.00 -7.91
CA GLY A 49 -2.33 5.76 -7.49
C GLY A 49 -2.08 7.27 -7.52
N THR A 50 -1.02 7.72 -6.83
CA THR A 50 -0.73 9.15 -6.68
C THR A 50 -0.33 9.83 -8.00
N LEU A 51 0.47 9.17 -8.83
CA LEU A 51 1.06 9.77 -10.04
C LEU A 51 0.17 9.63 -11.28
N LEU A 52 -0.49 8.49 -11.44
CA LEU A 52 -1.21 8.13 -12.67
C LEU A 52 -2.73 8.07 -12.46
N GLY A 53 -3.20 8.00 -11.21
CA GLY A 53 -4.61 8.00 -10.83
C GLY A 53 -5.11 6.66 -10.31
N PRO A 54 -6.42 6.57 -10.00
CA PRO A 54 -6.98 5.45 -9.24
C PRO A 54 -6.91 4.13 -10.01
N VAL A 55 -7.20 4.13 -11.30
CA VAL A 55 -7.22 2.91 -12.13
C VAL A 55 -5.82 2.28 -12.24
N PRO A 56 -4.74 3.03 -12.59
CA PRO A 56 -3.37 2.50 -12.54
C PRO A 56 -2.94 2.00 -11.14
N GLY A 57 -3.38 2.66 -10.07
CA GLY A 57 -3.11 2.23 -8.70
C GLY A 57 -3.71 0.85 -8.38
N ILE A 58 -4.95 0.60 -8.80
CA ILE A 58 -5.62 -0.69 -8.64
C ILE A 58 -4.89 -1.78 -9.44
N ILE A 59 -4.55 -1.48 -10.71
CA ILE A 59 -3.82 -2.42 -11.58
C ILE A 59 -2.46 -2.79 -10.98
N ALA A 60 -1.71 -1.81 -10.48
CA ALA A 60 -0.45 -2.07 -9.78
C ALA A 60 -0.65 -3.00 -8.57
N GLY A 61 -1.67 -2.72 -7.75
CA GLY A 61 -2.04 -3.57 -6.61
C GLY A 61 -2.33 -5.03 -7.01
N LEU A 62 -3.07 -5.25 -8.09
CA LEU A 62 -3.33 -6.58 -8.63
C LEU A 62 -2.03 -7.27 -9.07
N ILE A 63 -1.20 -6.58 -9.85
CA ILE A 63 0.04 -7.13 -10.41
C ILE A 63 0.98 -7.58 -9.29
N ILE A 64 1.27 -6.72 -8.30
CA ILE A 64 2.23 -7.02 -7.23
C ILE A 64 1.81 -8.27 -6.45
N ASN A 65 0.53 -8.40 -6.13
CA ASN A 65 0.04 -9.55 -5.37
C ASN A 65 0.05 -10.83 -6.19
N THR A 66 -0.36 -10.78 -7.47
CA THR A 66 -0.27 -11.94 -8.38
C THR A 66 1.17 -12.43 -8.52
N PHE A 67 2.11 -11.53 -8.74
CA PHE A 67 3.53 -11.89 -8.79
C PHE A 67 4.08 -12.33 -7.43
N GLY A 68 3.61 -11.72 -6.33
CA GLY A 68 3.97 -12.13 -4.99
C GLY A 68 3.59 -13.59 -4.73
N ILE A 69 2.39 -13.99 -5.13
CA ILE A 69 1.92 -15.38 -5.06
C ILE A 69 2.81 -16.30 -5.89
N LEU A 70 3.09 -15.92 -7.14
CA LEU A 70 3.89 -16.74 -8.06
C LEU A 70 5.35 -16.91 -7.61
N LEU A 71 5.98 -15.86 -7.06
CA LEU A 71 7.40 -15.85 -6.73
C LEU A 71 7.70 -16.33 -5.31
N PHE A 72 6.82 -16.03 -4.35
CA PHE A 72 7.06 -16.35 -2.94
C PHE A 72 6.20 -17.51 -2.43
N GLY A 73 5.35 -18.09 -3.30
CA GLY A 73 4.45 -19.18 -2.93
C GLY A 73 3.46 -18.78 -1.84
N TYR A 74 3.10 -17.50 -1.76
CA TYR A 74 2.03 -17.08 -0.85
C TYR A 74 0.77 -17.85 -1.20
N SER A 75 0.14 -18.46 -0.20
CA SER A 75 -1.07 -19.25 -0.41
C SER A 75 -2.15 -18.42 -1.11
N VAL A 76 -3.04 -19.11 -1.85
CA VAL A 76 -4.23 -18.59 -2.56
C VAL A 76 -5.18 -17.75 -1.67
N LEU A 77 -4.85 -17.64 -0.38
CA LEU A 77 -5.67 -17.18 0.73
C LEU A 77 -5.47 -15.71 1.10
N THR A 78 -4.70 -14.94 0.34
CA THR A 78 -4.44 -13.51 0.63
C THR A 78 -5.33 -12.57 -0.19
N TRP A 79 -6.60 -12.94 -0.38
CA TRP A 79 -7.62 -12.01 -0.92
C TRP A 79 -7.66 -10.69 -0.14
N ALA A 80 -7.34 -10.75 1.16
CA ALA A 80 -7.12 -9.59 2.02
C ALA A 80 -6.01 -8.66 1.51
N ASP A 81 -4.83 -9.19 1.15
CA ASP A 81 -3.70 -8.39 0.66
C ASP A 81 -3.97 -7.76 -0.71
N PHE A 82 -4.70 -8.48 -1.57
CA PHE A 82 -5.24 -7.94 -2.83
C PHE A 82 -6.17 -6.76 -2.56
N LEU A 83 -7.18 -6.93 -1.70
CA LEU A 83 -8.12 -5.88 -1.37
C LEU A 83 -7.43 -4.68 -0.75
N ILE A 84 -6.46 -4.90 0.15
CA ILE A 84 -5.65 -3.85 0.77
C ILE A 84 -4.88 -3.08 -0.30
N SER A 85 -4.15 -3.75 -1.17
CA SER A 85 -3.32 -3.07 -2.17
C SER A 85 -4.16 -2.29 -3.19
N CYS A 86 -5.27 -2.87 -3.65
CA CYS A 86 -6.20 -2.23 -4.57
C CYS A 86 -6.91 -1.02 -3.95
N SER A 87 -7.39 -1.17 -2.71
CA SER A 87 -8.08 -0.08 -2.00
C SER A 87 -7.13 1.08 -1.69
N LEU A 88 -5.90 0.80 -1.27
CA LEU A 88 -4.88 1.84 -1.06
C LEU A 88 -4.57 2.58 -2.37
N GLY A 89 -4.41 1.86 -3.48
CA GLY A 89 -4.21 2.47 -4.81
C GLY A 89 -5.38 3.36 -5.24
N LEU A 90 -6.62 2.91 -4.99
CA LEU A 90 -7.84 3.65 -5.27
C LEU A 90 -7.93 4.93 -4.41
N VAL A 91 -7.78 4.82 -3.09
CA VAL A 91 -7.87 5.96 -2.18
C VAL A 91 -6.75 6.95 -2.51
N CYS A 92 -5.53 6.48 -2.76
CA CYS A 92 -4.46 7.34 -3.23
C CYS A 92 -4.84 8.09 -4.50
N GLY A 93 -5.31 7.37 -5.52
CA GLY A 93 -5.62 8.00 -6.81
C GLY A 93 -6.79 8.97 -6.78
N LEU A 94 -7.78 8.76 -5.90
CA LEU A 94 -8.89 9.71 -5.74
C LEU A 94 -8.46 10.97 -4.98
N PHE A 95 -7.73 10.80 -3.87
CA PHE A 95 -7.42 11.91 -2.96
C PHE A 95 -6.14 12.66 -3.31
N LEU A 96 -5.07 11.98 -3.75
CA LEU A 96 -3.78 12.60 -4.07
C LEU A 96 -3.75 13.24 -5.46
N ASN A 97 -4.37 12.61 -6.47
CA ASN A 97 -4.27 13.11 -7.84
C ASN A 97 -5.09 14.42 -8.03
N ARG A 98 -6.20 14.60 -7.29
CA ARG A 98 -7.16 15.70 -7.51
C ARG A 98 -6.87 17.03 -6.79
N LYS A 99 -5.60 17.35 -6.51
CA LYS A 99 -5.16 18.61 -5.85
C LYS A 99 -5.60 18.79 -4.39
N SER A 100 -6.26 17.81 -3.75
CA SER A 100 -6.64 17.91 -2.32
C SER A 100 -5.46 17.83 -1.34
N TYR A 101 -4.24 17.63 -1.85
CA TYR A 101 -3.03 17.47 -1.06
C TYR A 101 -2.33 18.78 -0.69
N ILE A 102 -3.12 19.78 -0.28
CA ILE A 102 -2.61 21.11 0.07
C ILE A 102 -2.56 21.30 1.60
N SER A 103 -3.32 20.51 2.37
CA SER A 103 -3.41 20.64 3.83
C SER A 103 -2.81 19.44 4.57
N ILE A 104 -2.09 19.71 5.66
CA ILE A 104 -1.62 18.73 6.65
C ILE A 104 -2.80 17.89 7.17
N PHE A 105 -3.99 18.49 7.29
CA PHE A 105 -5.21 17.78 7.70
C PHE A 105 -5.56 16.65 6.72
N SER A 106 -5.47 16.90 5.41
CA SER A 106 -5.76 15.88 4.39
C SER A 106 -4.76 14.72 4.44
N PHE A 107 -3.49 14.99 4.78
CA PHE A 107 -2.50 13.93 5.01
C PHE A 107 -2.92 13.03 6.17
N PHE A 108 -3.31 13.60 7.32
CA PHE A 108 -3.75 12.81 8.47
C PHE A 108 -5.04 12.03 8.20
N CYS A 109 -6.00 12.61 7.49
CA CYS A 109 -7.22 11.88 7.10
C CYS A 109 -6.91 10.69 6.19
N ILE A 110 -6.04 10.88 5.19
CA ILE A 110 -5.66 9.79 4.28
C ILE A 110 -4.85 8.74 5.06
N LEU A 111 -3.94 9.14 5.93
CA LEU A 111 -3.20 8.22 6.80
C LEU A 111 -4.16 7.38 7.64
N PHE A 112 -5.16 8.00 8.27
CA PHE A 112 -6.15 7.31 9.10
C PHE A 112 -6.97 6.29 8.31
N VAL A 113 -7.39 6.62 7.09
CA VAL A 113 -8.06 5.68 6.19
C VAL A 113 -7.10 4.54 5.78
N PHE A 114 -5.84 4.89 5.49
CA PHE A 114 -4.79 3.95 5.11
C PHE A 114 -4.41 2.99 6.23
N THR A 115 -4.63 3.36 7.48
CA THR A 115 -4.38 2.49 8.62
C THR A 115 -5.59 1.66 8.96
N ILE A 116 -6.78 2.27 9.05
CA ILE A 116 -7.98 1.56 9.49
C ILE A 116 -8.39 0.51 8.48
N LEU A 117 -8.39 0.86 7.20
CA LEU A 117 -8.95 -0.02 6.18
C LEU A 117 -8.18 -1.36 6.08
N PRO A 118 -6.84 -1.38 6.04
CA PRO A 118 -6.09 -2.64 6.14
C PRO A 118 -6.25 -3.35 7.49
N THR A 119 -6.32 -2.60 8.58
CA THR A 119 -6.51 -3.19 9.93
C THR A 119 -7.85 -3.95 10.02
N LEU A 120 -8.93 -3.38 9.49
CA LEU A 120 -10.24 -4.02 9.44
C LEU A 120 -10.26 -5.23 8.50
N ILE A 121 -9.65 -5.11 7.31
CA ILE A 121 -9.58 -6.22 6.36
C ILE A 121 -8.82 -7.41 6.96
N VAL A 122 -7.68 -7.16 7.63
CA VAL A 122 -6.93 -8.21 8.31
C VAL A 122 -7.74 -8.81 9.46
N ALA A 123 -8.39 -7.99 10.28
CA ALA A 123 -9.21 -8.47 11.39
C ALA A 123 -10.36 -9.38 10.94
N VAL A 124 -11.03 -9.04 9.84
CA VAL A 124 -12.07 -9.88 9.23
C VAL A 124 -11.48 -11.16 8.66
N SER A 125 -10.31 -11.08 8.02
CA SER A 125 -9.63 -12.26 7.46
C SER A 125 -9.19 -13.26 8.52
N CYS A 126 -8.75 -12.80 9.70
CA CYS A 126 -8.42 -13.65 10.84
C CYS A 126 -9.65 -14.37 11.42
N PHE A 127 -10.85 -13.79 11.28
CA PHE A 127 -12.10 -14.39 11.76
C PHE A 127 -12.59 -15.52 10.85
N GLY A 128 -12.35 -15.38 9.54
CA GLY A 128 -12.83 -16.33 8.55
C GLY A 128 -11.93 -17.55 8.37
N HIS A 129 -10.61 -17.42 8.57
CA HIS A 129 -9.65 -18.49 8.32
C HIS A 129 -8.58 -18.51 9.43
N SER A 130 -8.45 -19.66 10.11
CA SER A 130 -7.62 -19.89 11.30
C SER A 130 -6.11 -19.78 11.09
N HIS A 131 -5.63 -19.39 9.91
CA HIS A 131 -4.21 -19.33 9.57
C HIS A 131 -3.89 -18.11 8.70
N VAL A 132 -4.13 -16.90 9.20
CA VAL A 132 -3.53 -15.70 8.60
C VAL A 132 -2.04 -15.73 8.90
N SER A 133 -1.22 -15.71 7.85
CA SER A 133 0.24 -15.65 7.97
C SER A 133 0.67 -14.27 8.46
N LEU A 134 0.59 -14.07 9.77
CA LEU A 134 1.12 -12.90 10.45
C LEU A 134 2.62 -12.79 10.18
N SER A 135 3.10 -11.57 9.93
CA SER A 135 4.54 -11.34 9.88
C SER A 135 5.14 -11.67 11.25
N ARG A 136 6.38 -12.19 11.27
CA ARG A 136 7.05 -12.59 12.52
C ARG A 136 7.06 -11.46 13.56
N GLN A 137 7.28 -10.22 13.12
CA GLN A 137 7.25 -9.01 13.94
C GLN A 137 5.86 -8.73 14.54
N MET A 138 4.82 -8.86 13.72
CA MET A 138 3.45 -8.68 14.19
C MET A 138 3.06 -9.80 15.16
N GLY A 139 3.52 -11.03 14.93
CA GLY A 139 3.36 -12.15 15.86
C GLY A 139 3.96 -11.86 17.25
N TYR A 140 5.16 -11.27 17.32
CA TYR A 140 5.75 -10.86 18.61
C TYR A 140 4.91 -9.81 19.34
N MET A 141 4.35 -8.82 18.63
CA MET A 141 3.45 -7.84 19.23
C MET A 141 2.17 -8.49 19.74
N VAL A 142 1.58 -9.42 18.98
CA VAL A 142 0.36 -10.14 19.38
C VAL A 142 0.61 -10.91 20.67
N VAL A 143 1.71 -11.67 20.77
CA VAL A 143 2.08 -12.42 21.97
C VAL A 143 2.28 -11.48 23.17
N ASN A 144 2.95 -10.34 22.98
CA ASN A 144 3.15 -9.37 24.06
C ASN A 144 1.83 -8.77 24.57
N PHE A 145 0.88 -8.48 23.68
CA PHE A 145 -0.45 -8.02 24.11
C PHE A 145 -1.24 -9.12 24.82
N GLN A 146 -1.14 -10.37 24.38
CA GLN A 146 -1.76 -11.50 25.09
C GLN A 146 -1.18 -11.65 26.50
N LEU A 147 0.14 -11.49 26.68
CA LEU A 147 0.79 -11.48 27.99
C LEU A 147 0.31 -10.33 28.90
N LEU A 148 -0.14 -9.22 28.33
CA LEU A 148 -0.75 -8.10 29.04
C LEU A 148 -2.24 -8.33 29.38
N GLY A 149 -2.79 -9.51 29.07
CA GLY A 149 -4.17 -9.89 29.39
C GLY A 149 -5.20 -9.51 28.33
N PHE A 150 -4.76 -9.06 27.16
CA PHE A 150 -5.67 -8.80 26.04
C PHE A 150 -6.13 -10.13 25.40
N SER A 151 -7.37 -10.14 24.91
CA SER A 151 -7.86 -11.26 24.10
C SER A 151 -7.02 -11.40 22.82
N GLU A 152 -6.99 -12.60 22.23
CA GLU A 152 -6.30 -12.83 20.95
C GLU A 152 -6.77 -11.86 19.87
N TYR A 153 -8.08 -11.61 19.80
CA TYR A 153 -8.67 -10.69 18.84
C TYR A 153 -8.21 -9.24 19.03
N SER A 154 -8.26 -8.73 20.25
CA SER A 154 -7.81 -7.35 20.54
C SER A 154 -6.30 -7.21 20.32
N SER A 155 -5.52 -8.22 20.67
CA SER A 155 -4.08 -8.26 20.45
C SER A 155 -3.71 -8.18 18.96
N ILE A 156 -4.43 -8.93 18.10
CA ILE A 156 -4.27 -8.88 16.64
C ILE A 156 -4.65 -7.50 16.11
N LEU A 157 -5.79 -6.96 16.51
CA LEU A 157 -6.24 -5.64 16.08
C LEU A 157 -5.25 -4.52 16.43
N PHE A 158 -4.78 -4.47 17.67
CA PHE A 158 -3.83 -3.46 18.11
C PHE A 158 -2.48 -3.61 17.40
N SER A 159 -2.00 -4.84 17.24
CA SER A 159 -0.76 -5.11 16.51
C SER A 159 -0.88 -4.70 15.04
N CYS A 160 -2.00 -5.03 14.38
CA CYS A 160 -2.29 -4.61 13.01
C CYS A 160 -2.28 -3.10 12.91
N PHE A 161 -2.97 -2.42 13.83
CA PHE A 161 -3.13 -0.98 13.79
C PHE A 161 -1.78 -0.27 13.91
N ILE A 162 -0.97 -0.64 14.90
CA ILE A 162 0.36 -0.06 15.13
C ILE A 162 1.26 -0.34 13.92
N PHE A 163 1.29 -1.58 13.43
CA PHE A 163 2.13 -1.96 12.31
C PHE A 163 1.73 -1.23 11.03
N ASN A 164 0.43 -1.18 10.71
CA ASN A 164 -0.09 -0.44 9.56
C ASN A 164 0.15 1.06 9.70
N LEU A 165 0.05 1.64 10.90
CA LEU A 165 0.36 3.05 11.13
C LEU A 165 1.81 3.37 10.75
N ILE A 166 2.75 2.56 11.22
CA ILE A 166 4.17 2.73 10.89
C ILE A 166 4.38 2.53 9.39
N GLU A 167 4.01 1.37 8.85
CA GLU A 167 4.25 1.01 7.45
C GLU A 167 3.59 1.99 6.45
N LYS A 168 2.32 2.33 6.67
CA LYS A 168 1.58 3.18 5.74
C LYS A 168 1.99 4.65 5.86
N SER A 169 2.45 5.10 7.04
CA SER A 169 3.03 6.44 7.17
C SER A 169 4.27 6.63 6.28
N PHE A 170 5.19 5.65 6.27
CA PHE A 170 6.37 5.69 5.41
C PHE A 170 6.00 5.66 3.92
N SER A 171 5.12 4.75 3.51
CA SER A 171 4.66 4.65 2.11
C SER A 171 4.03 5.97 1.63
N LEU A 172 3.19 6.58 2.46
CA LEU A 172 2.44 7.78 2.14
C LEU A 172 3.34 9.04 2.17
N MET A 173 4.32 9.11 3.08
CA MET A 173 5.38 10.14 3.05
C MET A 173 6.21 10.05 1.77
N LEU A 174 6.66 8.85 1.38
CA LEU A 174 7.46 8.66 0.17
C LEU A 174 6.65 9.05 -1.08
N ALA A 175 5.38 8.63 -1.14
CA ALA A 175 4.47 9.02 -2.21
C ALA A 175 4.26 10.54 -2.29
N PHE A 176 4.16 11.22 -1.14
CA PHE A 176 4.06 12.67 -1.09
C PHE A 176 5.31 13.37 -1.61
N PHE A 177 6.50 12.94 -1.16
CA PHE A 177 7.76 13.53 -1.63
C PHE A 177 7.97 13.35 -3.13
N LEU A 178 7.69 12.15 -3.66
CA LEU A 178 7.78 11.89 -5.10
C LEU A 178 6.78 12.74 -5.89
N TYR A 179 5.53 12.83 -5.44
CA TYR A 179 4.53 13.67 -6.08
C TYR A 179 4.95 15.16 -6.09
N ALA A 180 5.48 15.66 -4.96
CA ALA A 180 5.97 17.02 -4.85
C ALA A 180 7.17 17.29 -5.79
N ALA A 181 8.11 16.34 -5.87
CA ALA A 181 9.26 16.44 -6.76
C ALA A 181 8.84 16.48 -8.24
N VAL A 182 7.96 15.58 -8.68
CA VAL A 182 7.44 15.54 -10.06
C VAL A 182 6.67 16.81 -10.41
N LYS A 183 5.89 17.36 -9.47
CA LYS A 183 5.14 18.60 -9.70
C LYS A 183 6.05 19.83 -9.80
N ARG A 184 7.18 19.86 -9.07
CA ARG A 184 8.19 20.92 -9.17
C ARG A 184 8.87 20.90 -10.54
N THR A 185 9.26 19.73 -11.04
CA THR A 185 9.89 19.63 -12.37
C THR A 185 8.93 20.00 -13.50
N GLN A 186 7.66 19.63 -13.40
CA GLN A 186 6.65 20.03 -14.39
C GLN A 186 6.41 21.54 -14.42
N LYS A 187 6.50 22.24 -13.29
CA LYS A 187 6.39 23.71 -13.24
C LYS A 187 7.62 24.42 -13.80
N SER A 188 8.80 23.82 -13.73
CA SER A 188 10.06 24.40 -14.21
C SER A 188 10.23 24.34 -15.74
N ASN A 189 9.45 23.49 -16.42
CA ASN A 189 9.49 23.33 -17.89
C ASN A 189 8.47 24.21 -18.62
N TYR A 190 7.83 25.14 -17.90
CA TYR A 190 6.96 26.19 -18.42
C TYR A 190 7.51 27.54 -18.00
#